data_AF-A0A937W9J9-F1
#
_entry.id   AF-A0A937W9J9-F1
#
_cell.length_a   1.000
_cell.length_b   1.000
_cell.length_c   1.000
_cell.angle_alpha   90.00
_cell.angle_beta   90.00
_cell.angle_gamma   90.00
#
_symmetry.space_group_name_H-M   'P 1'
#
loop_
_entity.id
_entity.type
_entity.pdbx_description
1 polymer ?
#
loop_
_entity_poly.entity_id
_entity_poly.type
_entity_poly.pdbx_seq_one_letter_code
_entity_poly.pdbx_strand_id
1 'polypeptide(L)'
;MCRDTTRMRRGRLTSLCSTCHWDRYLCMWSGGTVKQCTEVSASIISSRNKQLGSYGVLGEMLMNILGEWCSNLVSPNFLYEPMLIRESNAMKQLIIFLLIGIWLCLLGCGEEETPVPTIVKDITPPTIIAVNVQGGPIPVNTPIVLVFSERVNLTSAQRGILVRSSIDAETIKGVITLDKGGLEVKFTPVEKMTSGAYVLTVLGIEDSEGNVLMTPFSIFFSAVEVDTTKPPADVMPPGVVSSTPSEGQSVKSTGSLVVRFDEEVDVTSAQAGIVVSGVEGTVEVSGVVAIFKPQKPMAVGKHTLAIVGIRDLAGNVMASSLLIPFEVIAPLPEITPPSTGRPSKGGVSWEAENFAARKGNSIQVLKPPLDTADSDGKAYRITEASGGAFIGNPNGGAADSDGSWVKYEFNVPKGGDWYFWGRAIATTGSDDSFFWMIDGADADARAEDNDKTNIWDFNEQNNCPLGPACAFSTNWLWFRLSARVAGPFPVGPAGSGIDYANPIPLTLTAGKHTLHVINRESGTFLDWFFATMDKTFDANKTAPDLRTVEMQGKLAATWGQLKWAR
;
A
#
# COMPACT_ATOMS: atom_id res chain seq x y z
N MET A 1 67.72 0.13 34.35
CA MET A 1 68.62 1.06 35.08
C MET A 1 67.75 2.07 35.81
N CYS A 2 67.98 2.18 37.13
CA CYS A 2 67.37 3.03 38.20
C CYS A 2 66.85 4.42 37.78
N ARG A 3 65.84 5.08 38.39
CA ARG A 3 65.48 5.37 39.82
C ARG A 3 64.08 6.04 39.83
N ASP A 4 63.10 5.68 40.68
CA ASP A 4 62.76 6.21 42.03
C ASP A 4 62.67 7.76 42.13
N THR A 5 61.63 8.46 42.63
CA THR A 5 60.91 8.34 43.93
C THR A 5 59.76 9.38 44.11
N THR A 6 58.67 8.97 44.80
CA THR A 6 57.72 9.63 45.79
C THR A 6 57.63 11.17 45.96
N ARG A 7 56.51 11.84 46.34
CA ARG A 7 55.64 11.67 47.56
C ARG A 7 54.41 12.63 47.59
N MET A 8 53.38 12.24 48.38
CA MET A 8 52.01 12.78 48.63
C MET A 8 51.82 14.17 49.28
N ARG A 9 50.59 14.74 49.21
CA ARG A 9 49.75 15.09 50.39
C ARG A 9 48.25 15.38 50.09
N ARG A 10 47.39 15.08 51.08
CA ARG A 10 45.90 14.98 51.10
C ARG A 10 45.19 16.30 51.50
N GLY A 11 43.90 16.40 51.13
CA GLY A 11 42.84 17.18 51.82
C GLY A 11 41.45 16.63 51.44
N ARG A 12 40.54 16.44 52.42
CA ARG A 12 39.27 15.68 52.34
C ARG A 12 38.12 16.51 52.96
N LEU A 13 36.95 16.55 52.33
CA LEU A 13 35.59 16.82 52.88
C LEU A 13 34.57 16.47 51.79
N THR A 14 34.00 15.25 51.78
CA THR A 14 32.64 14.88 52.24
C THR A 14 31.48 15.63 51.57
N SER A 15 30.78 14.97 50.62
CA SER A 15 29.37 14.55 50.79
C SER A 15 28.91 13.69 49.61
N LEU A 16 28.00 12.76 49.91
CA LEU A 16 27.07 12.04 49.02
C LEU A 16 27.64 11.06 47.98
N CYS A 17 27.71 9.82 48.48
CA CYS A 17 27.55 8.52 47.85
C CYS A 17 27.12 8.51 46.36
N SER A 18 28.04 8.11 45.49
CA SER A 18 27.82 6.94 44.62
C SER A 18 29.17 6.41 44.12
N THR A 19 29.48 5.18 44.55
CA THR A 19 30.31 4.18 43.87
C THR A 19 31.78 4.52 43.55
N CYS A 20 32.69 3.95 44.34
CA CYS A 20 34.02 3.54 43.87
C CYS A 20 34.53 2.36 44.72
N HIS A 21 34.72 1.21 44.05
CA HIS A 21 35.59 0.04 44.31
C HIS A 21 35.72 -0.50 45.75
N TRP A 22 35.62 -1.79 46.03
CA TRP A 22 36.30 -2.98 45.46
C TRP A 22 35.28 -4.14 45.38
N ASP A 23 35.24 -5.03 44.39
CA ASP A 23 36.18 -6.14 44.26
C ASP A 23 36.21 -6.65 42.82
N ARG A 24 37.42 -6.98 42.39
CA ARG A 24 37.78 -7.18 41.00
C ARG A 24 38.12 -8.65 40.74
N TYR A 25 37.45 -9.64 41.31
CA TYR A 25 37.69 -11.05 40.92
C TYR A 25 36.42 -11.92 41.12
N LEU A 26 36.07 -12.78 40.15
CA LEU A 26 35.03 -13.81 40.31
C LEU A 26 35.68 -15.19 40.58
N CYS A 27 35.31 -15.86 41.68
CA CYS A 27 35.79 -17.20 42.05
C CYS A 27 34.65 -18.24 42.03
N MET A 28 34.89 -19.47 41.55
CA MET A 28 33.96 -20.61 41.64
C MET A 28 34.29 -21.56 42.80
N TRP A 29 33.25 -22.15 43.41
CA TRP A 29 33.32 -23.11 44.51
C TRP A 29 32.71 -24.47 44.15
N SER A 30 33.34 -25.55 44.62
CA SER A 30 32.78 -26.91 44.71
C SER A 30 33.44 -27.65 45.87
N GLY A 31 32.66 -28.24 46.79
CA GLY A 31 33.16 -29.12 47.86
C GLY A 31 34.00 -28.48 48.98
N GLY A 32 33.82 -27.18 49.28
CA GLY A 32 34.42 -26.55 50.46
C GLY A 32 35.82 -25.93 50.30
N THR A 33 36.37 -25.82 49.07
CA THR A 33 37.62 -25.05 48.80
C THR A 33 37.57 -24.28 47.47
N VAL A 34 38.30 -23.16 47.38
CA VAL A 34 38.40 -22.26 46.21
C VAL A 34 39.49 -22.72 45.23
N LYS A 35 39.22 -22.72 43.91
CA LYS A 35 40.22 -23.09 42.88
C LYS A 35 40.76 -21.97 41.98
N GLN A 36 40.06 -20.85 41.73
CA GLN A 36 40.58 -19.75 40.88
C GLN A 36 39.73 -18.47 40.92
N CYS A 37 40.34 -17.28 40.72
CA CYS A 37 39.69 -15.96 40.66
C CYS A 37 40.18 -15.12 39.43
N THR A 38 39.32 -14.38 38.71
CA THR A 38 39.72 -13.47 37.56
C THR A 38 39.00 -12.10 37.49
N GLU A 39 39.68 -11.03 37.04
CA GLU A 39 39.24 -9.61 36.99
C GLU A 39 38.18 -9.25 35.91
N VAL A 40 37.18 -8.41 36.24
CA VAL A 40 36.17 -7.88 35.28
C VAL A 40 36.22 -6.35 35.24
N SER A 41 36.30 -5.76 34.04
CA SER A 41 36.00 -4.34 33.77
C SER A 41 35.19 -4.20 32.49
N ALA A 42 34.17 -3.33 32.46
CA ALA A 42 33.16 -3.24 31.40
C ALA A 42 32.96 -1.82 30.87
N SER A 43 33.16 -1.63 29.55
CA SER A 43 32.21 -1.05 28.55
C SER A 43 32.96 -0.97 27.20
N ILE A 44 32.80 -1.86 26.21
CA ILE A 44 31.66 -2.19 25.31
C ILE A 44 31.69 -1.36 23.98
N ILE A 45 31.70 -2.12 22.86
CA ILE A 45 31.43 -1.86 21.42
C ILE A 45 32.48 -1.14 20.57
N SER A 46 33.20 -1.93 19.76
CA SER A 46 33.21 -1.84 18.28
C SER A 46 34.52 -2.42 17.72
N SER A 47 34.42 -3.19 16.63
CA SER A 47 35.51 -3.69 15.76
C SER A 47 36.27 -4.95 16.20
N ARG A 48 35.74 -6.13 15.86
CA ARG A 48 36.57 -7.25 15.40
C ARG A 48 36.60 -7.21 13.88
N ASN A 49 37.69 -6.73 13.31
CA ASN A 49 38.18 -7.23 12.03
C ASN A 49 39.65 -6.85 11.86
N LYS A 50 40.47 -7.83 11.46
CA LYS A 50 41.94 -7.80 11.29
C LYS A 50 42.68 -7.84 12.65
N GLN A 51 43.64 -8.72 12.90
CA GLN A 51 44.46 -9.54 12.02
C GLN A 51 45.18 -10.56 12.92
N LEU A 52 45.25 -11.82 12.50
CA LEU A 52 46.40 -12.70 12.74
C LEU A 52 46.27 -13.85 11.72
N GLY A 53 46.92 -13.66 10.56
CA GLY A 53 47.56 -14.79 9.87
C GLY A 53 48.71 -15.30 10.75
N SER A 54 49.30 -16.47 10.54
CA SER A 54 49.39 -17.24 9.31
C SER A 54 49.88 -18.64 9.70
N TYR A 55 49.15 -19.69 9.34
CA TYR A 55 49.60 -21.07 9.02
C TYR A 55 48.29 -21.75 8.58
N GLY A 56 48.01 -22.07 7.32
CA GLY A 56 48.90 -22.36 6.20
C GLY A 56 48.50 -23.74 5.68
N VAL A 57 47.65 -23.74 4.65
CA VAL A 57 47.59 -24.77 3.58
C VAL A 57 47.46 -26.22 4.06
N LEU A 58 46.24 -26.64 4.41
CA LEU A 58 45.80 -28.08 4.41
C LEU A 58 44.29 -28.24 4.70
N GLY A 59 43.59 -27.19 5.18
CA GLY A 59 42.15 -27.24 5.48
C GLY A 59 41.19 -26.90 4.33
N GLU A 60 41.66 -26.30 3.24
CA GLU A 60 40.78 -25.84 2.14
C GLU A 60 40.63 -26.84 0.98
N MET A 61 41.31 -27.99 1.03
CA MET A 61 41.19 -29.02 -0.01
C MET A 61 40.15 -30.11 0.32
N LEU A 62 39.64 -30.16 1.55
CA LEU A 62 38.70 -31.21 2.01
C LEU A 62 37.21 -30.80 1.97
N MET A 63 36.89 -29.52 1.78
CA MET A 63 35.50 -29.04 1.66
C MET A 63 35.02 -28.90 0.20
N ASN A 64 35.90 -29.11 -0.79
CA ASN A 64 35.58 -29.02 -2.22
C ASN A 64 35.28 -30.37 -2.91
N ILE A 65 35.16 -31.48 -2.16
CA ILE A 65 34.72 -32.79 -2.73
C ILE A 65 33.35 -33.23 -2.19
N LEU A 66 32.77 -32.54 -1.21
CA LEU A 66 31.48 -32.91 -0.59
C LEU A 66 30.34 -31.91 -0.81
N GLY A 67 30.53 -30.90 -1.67
CA GLY A 67 29.53 -29.89 -2.01
C GLY A 67 28.70 -30.15 -3.28
N GLU A 68 29.06 -31.15 -4.11
CA GLU A 68 28.42 -31.40 -5.41
C GLU A 68 27.41 -32.58 -5.42
N TRP A 69 26.90 -33.04 -4.27
CA TRP A 69 26.03 -34.23 -4.20
C TRP A 69 24.73 -34.05 -3.38
N CYS A 70 24.09 -32.88 -3.45
CA CYS A 70 22.69 -32.72 -2.97
C CYS A 70 21.90 -31.65 -3.74
N SER A 71 21.72 -31.84 -5.05
CA SER A 71 20.50 -31.42 -5.77
C SER A 71 20.57 -31.90 -7.21
N ASN A 72 20.26 -33.18 -7.43
CA ASN A 72 19.65 -33.72 -8.67
C ASN A 72 19.44 -35.24 -8.53
N LEU A 73 18.36 -35.61 -7.84
CA LEU A 73 17.80 -36.97 -7.89
C LEU A 73 16.34 -36.85 -8.37
N VAL A 74 16.18 -36.84 -9.69
CA VAL A 74 14.94 -37.27 -10.35
C VAL A 74 15.32 -38.25 -11.48
N SER A 75 14.99 -39.53 -11.25
CA SER A 75 14.75 -40.62 -12.22
C SER A 75 15.93 -41.36 -12.90
N PRO A 76 15.74 -42.64 -13.29
CA PRO A 76 16.76 -43.69 -13.16
C PRO A 76 17.32 -44.24 -14.49
N ASN A 77 18.34 -45.10 -14.36
CA ASN A 77 19.00 -46.00 -15.33
C ASN A 77 20.37 -45.52 -15.81
N PHE A 78 21.45 -46.23 -15.43
CA PHE A 78 22.22 -47.10 -16.34
C PHE A 78 23.43 -47.74 -15.62
N LEU A 79 23.40 -49.08 -15.61
CA LEU A 79 24.42 -50.13 -15.62
C LEU A 79 25.85 -49.91 -15.06
N TYR A 80 26.23 -50.89 -14.23
CA TYR A 80 27.56 -51.23 -13.70
C TYR A 80 28.59 -51.65 -14.78
N GLU A 81 29.84 -51.20 -14.62
CA GLU A 81 31.04 -52.07 -14.67
C GLU A 81 32.09 -51.56 -13.64
N PRO A 82 32.84 -52.45 -12.94
CA PRO A 82 33.78 -52.04 -11.91
C PRO A 82 35.20 -51.88 -12.45
N MET A 83 35.81 -50.70 -12.26
CA MET A 83 37.25 -50.51 -12.42
C MET A 83 37.94 -50.76 -11.07
N LEU A 84 38.63 -51.90 -10.98
CA LEU A 84 39.51 -52.29 -9.86
C LEU A 84 40.59 -51.23 -9.62
N ILE A 85 40.61 -50.62 -8.42
CA ILE A 85 41.78 -49.90 -7.90
C ILE A 85 42.31 -50.64 -6.66
N ARG A 86 43.59 -50.98 -6.77
CA ARG A 86 44.44 -51.69 -5.80
C ARG A 86 44.59 -50.86 -4.51
N GLU A 87 44.14 -51.41 -3.39
CA GLU A 87 44.21 -50.77 -2.07
C GLU A 87 45.66 -50.59 -1.58
N SER A 88 45.98 -49.40 -1.06
CA SER A 88 47.18 -49.18 -0.23
C SER A 88 46.82 -49.30 1.25
N ASN A 89 47.74 -49.84 2.07
CA ASN A 89 47.56 -50.10 3.50
C ASN A 89 47.17 -48.87 4.35
N ALA A 90 47.27 -47.65 3.81
CA ALA A 90 46.85 -46.42 4.48
C ALA A 90 45.31 -46.30 4.59
N MET A 91 44.56 -46.86 3.64
CA MET A 91 43.10 -46.75 3.59
C MET A 91 42.41 -47.70 4.59
N LYS A 92 43.03 -48.86 4.87
CA LYS A 92 42.56 -49.83 5.89
C LYS A 92 42.67 -49.29 7.31
N GLN A 93 43.74 -48.53 7.60
CA GLN A 93 43.95 -47.91 8.91
C GLN A 93 42.89 -46.84 9.19
N LEU A 94 42.52 -46.04 8.18
CA LEU A 94 41.52 -44.97 8.32
C LEU A 94 40.11 -45.51 8.62
N ILE A 95 39.73 -46.62 7.99
CA ILE A 95 38.43 -47.28 8.18
C ILE A 95 38.32 -47.89 9.59
N ILE A 96 39.42 -48.45 10.12
CA ILE A 96 39.46 -49.02 11.48
C ILE A 96 39.29 -47.92 12.54
N PHE A 97 39.93 -46.76 12.37
CA PHE A 97 39.74 -45.63 13.29
C PHE A 97 38.32 -45.06 13.26
N LEU A 98 37.66 -45.03 12.10
CA LEU A 98 36.28 -44.57 11.96
C LEU A 98 35.28 -45.51 12.66
N LEU A 99 35.49 -46.82 12.55
CA LEU A 99 34.65 -47.84 13.17
C LEU A 99 34.79 -47.86 14.71
N ILE A 100 35.99 -47.63 15.24
CA ILE A 100 36.24 -47.54 16.69
C ILE A 100 35.56 -46.28 17.27
N GLY A 101 35.57 -45.15 16.54
CA GLY A 101 34.87 -43.92 16.95
C GLY A 101 33.35 -44.08 17.00
N ILE A 102 32.77 -44.78 16.02
CA ILE A 102 31.32 -45.08 16.00
C ILE A 102 30.93 -46.04 17.13
N TRP A 103 31.78 -47.01 17.44
CA TRP A 103 31.55 -47.97 18.53
C TRP A 103 31.62 -47.31 19.92
N LEU A 104 32.52 -46.34 20.11
CA LEU A 104 32.60 -45.54 21.35
C LEU A 104 31.42 -44.57 21.52
N CYS A 105 30.85 -44.04 20.44
CA CYS A 105 29.63 -43.22 20.51
C CYS A 105 28.37 -44.02 20.87
N LEU A 106 28.31 -45.31 20.51
CA LEU A 106 27.15 -46.18 20.80
C LEU A 106 27.13 -46.73 22.23
N LEU A 107 28.25 -46.71 22.95
CA LEU A 107 28.34 -47.13 24.36
C LEU A 107 28.00 -46.02 25.37
N GLY A 108 27.75 -44.78 24.89
CA GLY A 108 27.50 -43.60 25.72
C GLY A 108 26.03 -43.18 25.87
N CYS A 109 25.08 -43.90 25.27
CA CYS A 109 23.65 -43.63 25.45
C CYS A 109 23.13 -44.45 26.64
N GLY A 110 23.01 -43.82 27.81
CA GLY A 110 22.25 -44.38 28.91
C GLY A 110 20.78 -44.49 28.52
N GLU A 111 20.14 -45.60 28.88
CA GLU A 111 18.67 -45.74 28.83
C GLU A 111 18.07 -44.75 29.82
N GLU A 112 17.57 -43.63 29.32
CA GLU A 112 16.70 -42.74 30.08
C GLU A 112 15.31 -43.38 30.06
N GLU A 113 14.93 -44.05 31.15
CA GLU A 113 13.57 -44.55 31.33
C GLU A 113 12.60 -43.37 31.21
N THR A 114 11.88 -43.29 30.09
CA THR A 114 10.81 -42.31 29.91
C THR A 114 9.71 -42.60 30.93
N PRO A 115 9.30 -41.64 31.78
CA PRO A 115 8.18 -41.87 32.69
C PRO A 115 6.91 -42.09 31.89
N VAL A 116 6.20 -43.19 32.16
CA VAL A 116 4.88 -43.45 31.57
C VAL A 116 3.96 -42.30 31.95
N PRO A 117 3.32 -41.60 30.99
CA PRO A 117 2.44 -40.48 31.31
C PRO A 117 1.26 -41.00 32.14
N THR A 118 1.13 -40.51 33.37
CA THR A 118 -0.05 -40.72 34.20
C THR A 118 -1.24 -40.13 33.47
N ILE A 119 -2.20 -40.95 33.05
CA ILE A 119 -3.47 -40.48 32.48
C ILE A 119 -4.18 -39.71 33.59
N VAL A 120 -4.12 -38.37 33.55
CA VAL A 120 -4.93 -37.52 34.41
C VAL A 120 -6.36 -37.61 33.88
N LYS A 121 -7.20 -38.40 34.57
CA LYS A 121 -8.63 -38.48 34.25
C LYS A 121 -9.25 -37.10 34.44
N ASP A 122 -10.07 -36.65 33.49
CA ASP A 122 -10.87 -35.44 33.69
C ASP A 122 -11.82 -35.63 34.87
N ILE A 123 -11.84 -34.64 35.75
CA ILE A 123 -12.70 -34.59 36.95
C ILE A 123 -13.59 -33.34 36.96
N THR A 124 -13.55 -32.55 35.89
CA THR A 124 -14.30 -31.30 35.78
C THR A 124 -15.72 -31.61 35.31
N PRO A 125 -16.76 -31.20 36.04
CA PRO A 125 -18.13 -31.41 35.57
C PRO A 125 -18.57 -30.35 34.54
N PRO A 126 -19.48 -30.71 33.61
CA PRO A 126 -20.00 -29.76 32.64
C PRO A 126 -20.85 -28.67 33.30
N THR A 127 -20.86 -27.48 32.70
CA THR A 127 -21.70 -26.33 33.10
C THR A 127 -22.42 -25.75 31.89
N ILE A 128 -23.55 -25.05 32.11
CA ILE A 128 -24.31 -24.39 31.02
C ILE A 128 -23.82 -22.95 30.88
N ILE A 129 -23.38 -22.60 29.68
CA ILE A 129 -22.88 -21.26 29.31
C ILE A 129 -24.01 -20.39 28.76
N ALA A 130 -24.94 -20.96 27.98
CA ALA A 130 -26.00 -20.19 27.34
C ALA A 130 -27.24 -21.04 27.05
N VAL A 131 -28.39 -20.36 26.97
CA VAL A 131 -29.68 -20.92 26.52
C VAL A 131 -30.42 -19.89 25.66
N ASN A 132 -31.02 -20.31 24.54
CA ASN A 132 -31.68 -19.39 23.60
C ASN A 132 -33.11 -18.96 23.99
N VAL A 133 -33.67 -19.49 25.07
CA VAL A 133 -35.04 -19.16 25.54
C VAL A 133 -35.06 -18.16 26.70
N GLN A 134 -33.93 -17.53 27.00
CA GLN A 134 -33.84 -16.49 28.02
C GLN A 134 -34.24 -15.13 27.41
N GLY A 135 -35.34 -14.52 27.89
CA GLY A 135 -35.66 -13.10 27.60
C GLY A 135 -36.97 -12.78 26.87
N GLY A 136 -37.91 -13.71 26.67
CA GLY A 136 -39.22 -13.36 26.09
C GLY A 136 -40.00 -14.55 25.52
N PRO A 137 -41.19 -14.32 24.92
CA PRO A 137 -41.93 -15.36 24.24
C PRO A 137 -41.23 -15.79 22.94
N ILE A 138 -40.96 -17.08 22.78
CA ILE A 138 -40.37 -17.65 21.57
C ILE A 138 -41.47 -18.16 20.61
N PRO A 139 -41.22 -18.23 19.29
CA PRO A 139 -42.11 -18.96 18.39
C PRO A 139 -42.34 -20.40 18.86
N VAL A 140 -43.58 -20.87 18.77
CA VAL A 140 -44.06 -22.22 19.15
C VAL A 140 -43.34 -23.42 18.50
N ASN A 141 -42.56 -23.19 17.45
CA ASN A 141 -41.73 -24.20 16.76
C ASN A 141 -40.22 -24.00 16.99
N THR A 142 -39.82 -23.07 17.85
CA THR A 142 -38.41 -22.76 18.12
C THR A 142 -37.72 -23.96 18.80
N PRO A 143 -36.63 -24.51 18.20
CA PRO A 143 -35.78 -25.45 18.90
C PRO A 143 -35.08 -24.77 20.09
N ILE A 144 -35.01 -25.47 21.21
CA ILE A 144 -34.32 -25.00 22.42
C ILE A 144 -32.87 -25.45 22.33
N VAL A 145 -31.94 -24.52 22.44
CA VAL A 145 -30.50 -24.75 22.31
C VAL A 145 -29.82 -24.40 23.62
N LEU A 146 -29.03 -25.35 24.14
CA LEU A 146 -28.18 -25.20 25.31
C LEU A 146 -26.72 -25.33 24.90
N VAL A 147 -25.86 -24.44 25.42
CA VAL A 147 -24.41 -24.49 25.21
C VAL A 147 -23.74 -24.88 26.51
N PHE A 148 -22.90 -25.91 26.48
CA PHE A 148 -22.15 -26.41 27.64
C PHE A 148 -20.67 -26.02 27.59
N SER A 149 -20.01 -26.00 28.74
CA SER A 149 -18.57 -25.72 28.87
C SER A 149 -17.66 -26.78 28.28
N GLU A 150 -18.19 -27.97 28.05
CA GLU A 150 -17.46 -29.14 27.56
C GLU A 150 -18.42 -30.13 26.90
N ARG A 151 -17.86 -31.20 26.33
CA ARG A 151 -18.63 -32.16 25.53
C ARG A 151 -19.49 -33.04 26.43
N VAL A 152 -20.79 -33.02 26.19
CA VAL A 152 -21.74 -33.84 26.97
C VAL A 152 -22.07 -35.16 26.28
N ASN A 153 -22.40 -36.16 27.09
CA ASN A 153 -22.87 -37.45 26.64
C ASN A 153 -24.33 -37.36 26.13
N LEU A 154 -24.60 -37.87 24.93
CA LEU A 154 -25.94 -37.81 24.34
C LEU A 154 -26.99 -38.56 25.18
N THR A 155 -26.64 -39.72 25.75
CA THR A 155 -27.55 -40.54 26.54
C THR A 155 -27.89 -39.89 27.88
N SER A 156 -26.94 -39.18 28.51
CA SER A 156 -27.22 -38.39 29.70
C SER A 156 -28.11 -37.18 29.35
N ALA A 157 -27.82 -36.48 28.25
CA ALA A 157 -28.63 -35.37 27.75
C ALA A 157 -30.08 -35.75 27.44
N GLN A 158 -30.29 -36.90 26.78
CA GLN A 158 -31.62 -37.42 26.45
C GLN A 158 -32.47 -37.76 27.68
N ARG A 159 -31.84 -38.11 28.81
CA ARG A 159 -32.53 -38.39 30.08
C ARG A 159 -32.68 -37.12 30.94
N GLY A 160 -31.72 -36.22 30.85
CA GLY A 160 -31.53 -35.10 31.76
C GLY A 160 -32.22 -33.79 31.36
N ILE A 161 -32.65 -33.64 30.10
CA ILE A 161 -33.32 -32.44 29.60
C ILE A 161 -34.82 -32.69 29.48
N LEU A 162 -35.60 -31.88 30.18
CA LEU A 162 -37.06 -31.96 30.23
C LEU A 162 -37.66 -30.58 29.97
N VAL A 163 -38.68 -30.52 29.10
CA VAL A 163 -39.47 -29.33 28.85
C VAL A 163 -40.91 -29.63 29.22
N ARG A 164 -41.51 -28.84 30.10
CA ARG A 164 -42.89 -29.05 30.58
C ARG A 164 -43.72 -27.80 30.44
N SER A 165 -45.00 -27.96 30.11
CA SER A 165 -45.98 -26.89 30.19
C SER A 165 -46.15 -26.46 31.66
N SER A 166 -46.18 -25.16 31.92
CA SER A 166 -46.38 -24.64 33.29
C SER A 166 -47.84 -24.65 33.74
N ILE A 167 -48.77 -25.03 32.86
CA ILE A 167 -50.21 -25.03 33.15
C ILE A 167 -50.65 -26.39 33.69
N ASP A 168 -50.36 -27.44 32.94
CA ASP A 168 -50.79 -28.83 33.21
C ASP A 168 -49.63 -29.74 33.60
N ALA A 169 -48.39 -29.23 33.56
CA ALA A 169 -47.17 -29.95 33.92
C ALA A 169 -46.87 -31.15 32.99
N GLU A 170 -47.51 -31.22 31.82
CA GLU A 170 -47.26 -32.21 30.78
C GLU A 170 -45.90 -32.00 30.10
N THR A 171 -45.22 -33.09 29.77
CA THR A 171 -43.91 -33.04 29.12
C THR A 171 -44.07 -32.84 27.61
N ILE A 172 -43.36 -31.84 27.07
CA ILE A 172 -43.26 -31.62 25.64
C ILE A 172 -42.32 -32.67 25.05
N LYS A 173 -42.84 -33.48 24.13
CA LYS A 173 -42.02 -34.47 23.41
C LYS A 173 -41.10 -33.73 22.45
N GLY A 174 -39.81 -34.08 22.49
CA GLY A 174 -38.81 -33.52 21.59
C GLY A 174 -37.71 -34.52 21.28
N VAL A 175 -37.00 -34.26 20.20
CA VAL A 175 -35.78 -34.97 19.82
C VAL A 175 -34.59 -34.17 20.33
N ILE A 176 -33.68 -34.85 21.02
CA ILE A 176 -32.43 -34.27 21.52
C ILE A 176 -31.29 -34.73 20.63
N THR A 177 -30.56 -33.75 20.07
CA THR A 177 -29.36 -33.97 19.26
C THR A 177 -28.16 -33.21 19.84
N LEU A 178 -26.96 -33.71 19.57
CA LEU A 178 -25.72 -32.99 19.85
C LEU A 178 -25.21 -32.33 18.57
N ASP A 179 -24.83 -31.07 18.69
CA ASP A 179 -24.16 -30.30 17.66
C ASP A 179 -22.77 -29.83 18.16
N LYS A 180 -21.97 -29.25 17.26
CA LYS A 180 -20.62 -28.70 17.55
C LYS A 180 -19.73 -29.64 18.37
N GLY A 181 -19.72 -30.92 18.02
CA GLY A 181 -18.87 -31.92 18.67
C GLY A 181 -19.27 -32.24 20.11
N GLY A 182 -20.52 -32.00 20.51
CA GLY A 182 -21.06 -32.29 21.84
C GLY A 182 -21.14 -31.09 22.79
N LEU A 183 -20.77 -29.89 22.33
CA LEU A 183 -20.85 -28.66 23.12
C LEU A 183 -22.24 -28.02 23.08
N GLU A 184 -23.02 -28.30 22.04
CA GLU A 184 -24.39 -27.79 21.92
C GLU A 184 -25.38 -28.94 21.97
N VAL A 185 -26.39 -28.79 22.83
CA VAL A 185 -27.52 -29.70 22.90
C VAL A 185 -28.76 -29.00 22.39
N LYS A 186 -29.39 -29.59 21.37
CA LYS A 186 -30.59 -29.05 20.76
C LYS A 186 -31.78 -29.95 21.05
N PHE A 187 -32.77 -29.42 21.76
CA PHE A 187 -34.09 -30.01 21.92
C PHE A 187 -35.03 -29.45 20.86
N THR A 188 -35.51 -30.31 19.96
CA THR A 188 -36.47 -29.94 18.92
C THR A 188 -37.83 -30.57 19.23
N PRO A 189 -38.87 -29.78 19.55
CA PRO A 189 -40.22 -30.32 19.76
C PRO A 189 -40.68 -31.18 18.58
N VAL A 190 -41.24 -32.36 18.84
CA VAL A 190 -41.80 -33.25 17.80
C VAL A 190 -43.10 -32.67 17.26
N GLU A 191 -43.88 -32.07 18.15
CA GLU A 191 -45.09 -31.33 17.83
C GLU A 191 -44.92 -29.88 18.23
N LYS A 192 -45.62 -29.00 17.52
CA LYS A 192 -45.65 -27.57 17.81
C LYS A 192 -46.14 -27.35 19.25
N MET A 193 -45.42 -26.54 20.02
CA MET A 193 -45.87 -26.10 21.35
C MET A 193 -47.12 -25.24 21.21
N THR A 194 -48.00 -25.20 22.21
CA THR A 194 -49.10 -24.23 22.25
C THR A 194 -48.61 -22.87 22.74
N SER A 195 -49.33 -21.80 22.45
CA SER A 195 -49.05 -20.51 23.08
C SER A 195 -49.26 -20.62 24.60
N GLY A 196 -48.26 -20.25 25.41
CA GLY A 196 -48.31 -20.44 26.86
C GLY A 196 -46.95 -20.43 27.55
N ALA A 197 -46.93 -20.68 28.86
CA ALA A 197 -45.72 -20.71 29.68
C ALA A 197 -45.17 -22.14 29.84
N TYR A 198 -43.84 -22.26 29.88
CA TYR A 198 -43.11 -23.51 29.92
C TYR A 198 -41.92 -23.43 30.90
N VAL A 199 -41.52 -24.58 31.43
CA VAL A 199 -40.32 -24.73 32.24
C VAL A 199 -39.36 -25.71 31.55
N LEU A 200 -38.12 -25.28 31.37
CA LEU A 200 -37.00 -26.12 30.96
C LEU A 200 -36.23 -26.53 32.20
N THR A 201 -36.01 -27.83 32.39
CA THR A 201 -35.23 -28.40 33.48
C THR A 201 -34.10 -29.26 32.92
N VAL A 202 -32.89 -29.07 33.45
CA VAL A 202 -31.67 -29.78 33.05
C VAL A 202 -31.00 -30.33 34.30
N LEU A 203 -30.85 -31.65 34.37
CA LEU A 203 -30.25 -32.35 35.51
C LEU A 203 -29.51 -33.61 35.06
N GLY A 204 -28.52 -34.07 35.82
CA GLY A 204 -27.88 -35.36 35.59
C GLY A 204 -27.14 -35.50 34.24
N ILE A 205 -26.70 -34.37 33.67
CA ILE A 205 -25.92 -34.35 32.43
C ILE A 205 -24.50 -34.78 32.76
N GLU A 206 -24.01 -35.81 32.07
CA GLU A 206 -22.64 -36.32 32.18
C GLU A 206 -21.81 -35.85 30.99
N ASP A 207 -20.53 -35.56 31.20
CA ASP A 207 -19.52 -35.38 30.13
C ASP A 207 -19.08 -36.74 29.53
N SER A 208 -17.98 -36.75 28.77
CA SER A 208 -17.46 -37.99 28.15
C SER A 208 -16.70 -38.89 29.14
N GLU A 209 -16.29 -38.36 30.29
CA GLU A 209 -15.47 -38.99 31.34
C GLU A 209 -16.31 -39.43 32.56
N GLY A 210 -17.61 -39.09 32.55
CA GLY A 210 -18.63 -39.44 33.53
C GLY A 210 -18.85 -38.42 34.64
N ASN A 211 -18.30 -37.21 34.54
CA ASN A 211 -18.54 -36.16 35.53
C ASN A 211 -19.92 -35.54 35.32
N VAL A 212 -20.69 -35.39 36.40
CA VAL A 212 -22.10 -34.99 36.36
C VAL A 212 -22.25 -33.50 36.66
N LEU A 213 -23.03 -32.78 35.84
CA LEU A 213 -23.51 -31.41 36.09
C LEU A 213 -24.00 -31.29 37.53
N MET A 214 -23.21 -30.59 38.35
CA MET A 214 -23.42 -30.54 39.80
C MET A 214 -24.66 -29.74 40.20
N THR A 215 -24.97 -28.69 39.45
CA THR A 215 -26.06 -27.77 39.76
C THR A 215 -27.15 -27.92 38.70
N PRO A 216 -28.33 -28.49 39.05
CA PRO A 216 -29.46 -28.53 38.14
C PRO A 216 -29.83 -27.12 37.68
N PHE A 217 -30.15 -26.99 36.40
CA PHE A 217 -30.56 -25.74 35.78
C PHE A 217 -32.05 -25.75 35.48
N SER A 218 -32.75 -24.68 35.83
CA SER A 218 -34.18 -24.54 35.55
C SER A 218 -34.51 -23.10 35.16
N ILE A 219 -35.27 -22.93 34.08
CA ILE A 219 -35.71 -21.61 33.60
C ILE A 219 -37.15 -21.66 33.08
N PHE A 220 -37.90 -20.59 33.33
CA PHE A 220 -39.22 -20.38 32.75
C PHE A 220 -39.10 -19.59 31.45
N PHE A 221 -39.86 -19.98 30.44
CA PHE A 221 -40.02 -19.24 29.19
C PHE A 221 -41.49 -19.28 28.74
N SER A 222 -41.84 -18.54 27.69
CA SER A 222 -43.17 -18.61 27.08
C SER A 222 -43.05 -18.86 25.58
N ALA A 223 -44.05 -19.48 24.98
CA ALA A 223 -44.15 -19.64 23.54
C ALA A 223 -45.37 -18.89 22.98
N VAL A 224 -45.28 -18.40 21.76
CA VAL A 224 -46.36 -17.71 21.04
C VAL A 224 -46.44 -18.16 19.59
N GLU A 225 -47.66 -18.30 19.08
CA GLU A 225 -47.90 -18.56 17.66
C GLU A 225 -47.62 -17.31 16.83
N VAL A 226 -46.68 -17.42 15.90
CA VAL A 226 -46.34 -16.38 14.92
C VAL A 226 -46.61 -16.91 13.52
N ASP A 227 -47.23 -16.09 12.67
CA ASP A 227 -47.40 -16.38 11.24
C ASP A 227 -46.05 -16.20 10.54
N THR A 228 -45.31 -17.31 10.40
CA THR A 228 -44.00 -17.32 9.75
C THR A 228 -44.06 -17.26 8.22
N THR A 229 -45.26 -17.14 7.62
CA THR A 229 -45.41 -17.02 6.16
C THR A 229 -45.32 -15.58 5.67
N LYS A 230 -45.39 -14.61 6.59
CA LYS A 230 -45.22 -13.19 6.29
C LYS A 230 -43.99 -12.66 7.05
N PRO A 231 -43.09 -11.93 6.38
CA PRO A 231 -42.12 -11.11 7.09
C PRO A 231 -42.86 -10.20 8.10
N PRO A 232 -42.22 -9.84 9.23
CA PRO A 232 -42.74 -8.77 10.07
C PRO A 232 -43.07 -7.56 9.18
N ALA A 233 -44.27 -6.99 9.34
CA ALA A 233 -44.62 -5.78 8.60
C ALA A 233 -43.61 -4.68 8.96
N ASP A 234 -43.03 -4.07 7.93
CA ASP A 234 -42.15 -2.93 8.14
C ASP A 234 -42.97 -1.72 8.57
N VAL A 235 -42.66 -1.22 9.75
CA VAL A 235 -43.34 -0.09 10.40
C VAL A 235 -42.37 1.04 10.71
N MET A 236 -41.10 0.91 10.32
CA MET A 236 -40.11 1.93 10.53
C MET A 236 -40.16 2.91 9.35
N PRO A 237 -40.32 4.22 9.60
CA PRO A 237 -40.25 5.21 8.52
C PRO A 237 -38.79 5.49 8.13
N PRO A 238 -38.55 5.91 6.88
CA PRO A 238 -37.20 6.20 6.40
C PRO A 238 -36.63 7.43 7.10
N GLY A 239 -35.34 7.38 7.41
CA GLY A 239 -34.53 8.46 7.97
C GLY A 239 -33.45 8.93 7.01
N VAL A 240 -33.06 10.21 7.09
CA VAL A 240 -31.92 10.75 6.33
C VAL A 240 -30.64 10.46 7.12
N VAL A 241 -29.74 9.67 6.53
CA VAL A 241 -28.41 9.36 7.08
C VAL A 241 -27.40 10.46 6.78
N SER A 242 -27.43 10.99 5.56
CA SER A 242 -26.53 12.08 5.17
C SER A 242 -27.05 12.86 3.96
N SER A 243 -26.57 14.09 3.81
CA SER A 243 -26.79 14.91 2.64
C SER A 243 -25.51 15.59 2.20
N THR A 244 -25.39 15.80 0.89
CA THR A 244 -24.45 16.73 0.27
C THR A 244 -25.25 17.74 -0.54
N PRO A 245 -25.25 19.01 -0.17
CA PRO A 245 -24.51 19.63 0.93
C PRO A 245 -25.00 19.20 2.32
N SER A 246 -24.12 19.29 3.31
CA SER A 246 -24.50 19.37 4.72
C SER A 246 -24.88 20.82 5.08
N GLU A 247 -25.44 21.01 6.28
CA GLU A 247 -25.86 22.33 6.76
C GLU A 247 -24.72 23.36 6.71
N GLY A 248 -24.95 24.46 6.00
CA GLY A 248 -23.98 25.55 5.81
C GLY A 248 -22.86 25.27 4.82
N GLN A 249 -22.82 24.10 4.17
CA GLN A 249 -21.76 23.76 3.23
C GLN A 249 -21.87 24.58 1.93
N SER A 250 -20.71 24.94 1.36
CA SER A 250 -20.64 25.56 0.04
C SER A 250 -20.58 24.53 -1.08
N VAL A 251 -21.33 24.76 -2.18
CA VAL A 251 -21.36 23.90 -3.38
C VAL A 251 -21.12 24.72 -4.65
N LYS A 252 -20.70 24.04 -5.73
CA LYS A 252 -20.54 24.65 -7.05
C LYS A 252 -21.91 24.84 -7.73
N SER A 253 -22.02 25.84 -8.60
CA SER A 253 -23.26 26.17 -9.32
C SER A 253 -23.85 25.04 -10.17
N THR A 254 -23.05 24.07 -10.62
CA THR A 254 -23.49 22.90 -11.40
C THR A 254 -23.48 21.59 -10.59
N GLY A 255 -23.21 21.65 -9.29
CA GLY A 255 -23.14 20.46 -8.44
C GLY A 255 -24.51 19.79 -8.30
N SER A 256 -24.55 18.46 -8.42
CA SER A 256 -25.71 17.67 -7.99
C SER A 256 -25.74 17.59 -6.46
N LEU A 257 -26.94 17.55 -5.89
CA LEU A 257 -27.13 17.37 -4.45
C LEU A 257 -27.53 15.92 -4.19
N VAL A 258 -26.99 15.33 -3.13
CA VAL A 258 -27.16 13.90 -2.83
C VAL A 258 -27.78 13.76 -1.45
N VAL A 259 -28.78 12.92 -1.32
CA VAL A 259 -29.39 12.53 -0.06
C VAL A 259 -29.28 11.02 0.07
N ARG A 260 -28.82 10.54 1.22
CA ARG A 260 -28.76 9.12 1.55
C ARG A 260 -29.70 8.83 2.71
N PHE A 261 -30.54 7.82 2.54
CA PHE A 261 -31.46 7.30 3.54
C PHE A 261 -30.88 6.07 4.24
N ASP A 262 -31.46 5.68 5.37
CA ASP A 262 -31.13 4.44 6.09
C ASP A 262 -31.77 3.20 5.46
N GLU A 263 -32.77 3.39 4.61
CA GLU A 263 -33.47 2.35 3.86
C GLU A 263 -33.88 2.80 2.45
N GLU A 264 -34.49 1.89 1.67
CA GLU A 264 -34.93 2.18 0.31
C GLU A 264 -36.20 3.03 0.31
N VAL A 265 -36.24 4.04 -0.58
CA VAL A 265 -37.35 4.99 -0.64
C VAL A 265 -38.17 4.83 -1.92
N ASP A 266 -39.47 5.11 -1.82
CA ASP A 266 -40.36 5.17 -2.97
C ASP A 266 -39.96 6.32 -3.90
N VAL A 267 -39.70 5.97 -5.16
CA VAL A 267 -39.21 6.89 -6.20
C VAL A 267 -40.16 8.07 -6.40
N THR A 268 -41.48 7.83 -6.38
CA THR A 268 -42.48 8.86 -6.63
C THR A 268 -42.49 9.89 -5.50
N SER A 269 -42.46 9.42 -4.26
CA SER A 269 -42.41 10.27 -3.07
C SER A 269 -41.12 11.09 -3.02
N ALA A 270 -39.97 10.51 -3.40
CA ALA A 270 -38.69 11.21 -3.43
C ALA A 270 -38.62 12.29 -4.53
N GLN A 271 -39.16 12.01 -5.71
CA GLN A 271 -39.27 12.98 -6.81
C GLN A 271 -40.16 14.17 -6.46
N ALA A 272 -41.22 13.95 -5.67
CA ALA A 272 -42.08 15.02 -5.19
C ALA A 272 -41.51 15.76 -3.96
N GLY A 273 -40.76 15.05 -3.11
CA GLY A 273 -40.37 15.50 -1.77
C GLY A 273 -39.00 16.17 -1.66
N ILE A 274 -38.11 15.97 -2.65
CA ILE A 274 -36.75 16.54 -2.67
C ILE A 274 -36.71 17.73 -3.62
N VAL A 275 -36.65 18.94 -3.08
CA VAL A 275 -36.73 20.18 -3.85
C VAL A 275 -35.72 21.22 -3.37
N VAL A 276 -35.24 22.06 -4.28
CA VAL A 276 -34.45 23.25 -3.97
C VAL A 276 -35.25 24.48 -4.37
N SER A 277 -35.51 25.37 -3.40
CA SER A 277 -36.38 26.53 -3.63
C SER A 277 -35.86 27.40 -4.78
N GLY A 278 -36.67 27.58 -5.83
CA GLY A 278 -36.33 28.42 -6.98
C GLY A 278 -35.35 27.79 -7.98
N VAL A 279 -35.03 26.50 -7.85
CA VAL A 279 -34.14 25.78 -8.77
C VAL A 279 -34.91 24.61 -9.40
N GLU A 280 -35.05 24.65 -10.73
CA GLU A 280 -35.58 23.52 -11.49
C GLU A 280 -34.56 22.38 -11.52
N GLY A 281 -34.98 21.16 -11.22
CA GLY A 281 -34.13 19.98 -11.21
C GLY A 281 -34.92 18.69 -11.32
N THR A 282 -34.19 17.61 -11.53
CA THR A 282 -34.74 16.24 -11.58
C THR A 282 -34.13 15.40 -10.48
N VAL A 283 -34.92 14.51 -9.88
CA VAL A 283 -34.47 13.59 -8.83
C VAL A 283 -34.34 12.19 -9.42
N GLU A 284 -33.14 11.63 -9.33
CA GLU A 284 -32.85 10.23 -9.66
C GLU A 284 -32.67 9.44 -8.37
N VAL A 285 -33.35 8.29 -8.26
CA VAL A 285 -33.32 7.44 -7.06
C VAL A 285 -32.70 6.10 -7.41
N SER A 286 -31.78 5.63 -6.56
CA SER A 286 -31.14 4.32 -6.67
C SER A 286 -31.01 3.71 -5.27
N GLY A 287 -31.95 2.82 -4.93
CA GLY A 287 -32.08 2.23 -3.59
C GLY A 287 -32.20 3.31 -2.51
N VAL A 288 -31.22 3.36 -1.61
CA VAL A 288 -31.17 4.30 -0.48
C VAL A 288 -30.63 5.70 -0.82
N VAL A 289 -30.33 5.99 -2.09
CA VAL A 289 -29.71 7.26 -2.51
C VAL A 289 -30.61 7.99 -3.49
N ALA A 290 -30.86 9.28 -3.23
CA ALA A 290 -31.54 10.20 -4.15
C ALA A 290 -30.60 11.34 -4.55
N ILE A 291 -30.55 11.65 -5.85
CA ILE A 291 -29.68 12.67 -6.43
C ILE A 291 -30.55 13.73 -7.11
N PHE A 292 -30.53 14.95 -6.60
CA PHE A 292 -31.11 16.12 -7.24
C PHE A 292 -30.11 16.72 -8.24
N LYS A 293 -30.48 16.73 -9.52
CA LYS A 293 -29.70 17.33 -10.61
C LYS A 293 -30.36 18.63 -11.07
N PRO A 294 -29.74 19.80 -10.86
CA PRO A 294 -30.28 21.05 -11.36
C PRO A 294 -30.25 21.08 -12.89
N GLN A 295 -31.33 21.53 -13.53
CA GLN A 295 -31.44 21.62 -15.00
C GLN A 295 -30.65 22.80 -15.57
N LYS A 296 -30.39 23.82 -14.74
CA LYS A 296 -29.57 24.99 -15.06
C LYS A 296 -28.62 25.26 -13.89
N PRO A 297 -27.47 25.92 -14.11
CA PRO A 297 -26.60 26.33 -13.02
C PRO A 297 -27.37 27.13 -11.95
N MET A 298 -27.23 26.73 -10.69
CA MET A 298 -27.82 27.43 -9.55
C MET A 298 -27.20 28.83 -9.41
N ALA A 299 -28.01 29.81 -9.03
CA ALA A 299 -27.54 31.17 -8.77
C ALA A 299 -26.59 31.21 -7.56
N VAL A 300 -25.58 32.07 -7.58
CA VAL A 300 -24.68 32.28 -6.44
C VAL A 300 -25.46 32.87 -5.26
N GLY A 301 -25.20 32.37 -4.06
CA GLY A 301 -25.84 32.82 -2.82
C GLY A 301 -26.44 31.67 -2.00
N LYS A 302 -27.31 32.01 -1.04
CA LYS A 302 -27.90 31.04 -0.12
C LYS A 302 -29.08 30.32 -0.74
N HIS A 303 -29.14 29.01 -0.53
CA HIS A 303 -30.22 28.12 -0.97
C HIS A 303 -30.64 27.20 0.17
N THR A 304 -31.75 26.49 -0.02
CA THR A 304 -32.25 25.49 0.93
C THR A 304 -32.72 24.26 0.18
N LEU A 305 -32.15 23.11 0.53
CA LEU A 305 -32.61 21.80 0.10
C LEU A 305 -33.68 21.33 1.09
N ALA A 306 -34.89 21.12 0.60
CA ALA A 306 -36.00 20.59 1.38
C ALA A 306 -36.24 19.11 1.06
N ILE A 307 -36.39 18.30 2.10
CA ILE A 307 -36.70 16.87 2.04
C ILE A 307 -37.97 16.66 2.86
N VAL A 308 -39.08 16.40 2.18
CA VAL A 308 -40.43 16.43 2.78
C VAL A 308 -41.26 15.24 2.26
N GLY A 309 -41.98 14.57 3.16
CA GLY A 309 -43.00 13.59 2.75
C GLY A 309 -42.47 12.34 2.04
N ILE A 310 -41.18 12.01 2.23
CA ILE A 310 -40.56 10.81 1.68
C ILE A 310 -41.20 9.56 2.30
N ARG A 311 -41.46 8.55 1.47
CA ARG A 311 -41.96 7.24 1.89
C ARG A 311 -40.94 6.16 1.61
N ASP A 312 -40.93 5.12 2.43
CA ASP A 312 -40.25 3.86 2.10
C ASP A 312 -41.10 3.02 1.12
N LEU A 313 -40.63 1.80 0.83
CA LEU A 313 -41.36 0.84 -0.01
C LEU A 313 -42.59 0.23 0.68
N ALA A 314 -42.67 0.28 2.01
CA ALA A 314 -43.82 -0.17 2.80
C ALA A 314 -44.91 0.92 2.95
N GLY A 315 -44.62 2.15 2.52
CA GLY A 315 -45.49 3.31 2.57
C GLY A 315 -45.39 4.15 3.84
N ASN A 316 -44.47 3.84 4.76
CA ASN A 316 -44.25 4.63 5.97
C ASN A 316 -43.63 5.98 5.59
N VAL A 317 -44.14 7.06 6.19
CA VAL A 317 -43.72 8.43 5.85
C VAL A 317 -42.64 8.90 6.83
N MET A 318 -41.58 9.51 6.30
CA MET A 318 -40.52 10.16 7.08
C MET A 318 -41.12 11.07 8.17
N ALA A 319 -40.70 10.86 9.41
CA ALA A 319 -41.36 11.44 10.59
C ALA A 319 -41.26 12.97 10.68
N SER A 320 -40.24 13.59 10.07
CA SER A 320 -40.03 15.04 10.10
C SER A 320 -39.41 15.53 8.80
N SER A 321 -39.84 16.71 8.35
CA SER A 321 -39.22 17.38 7.20
C SER A 321 -37.83 17.91 7.55
N LEU A 322 -36.90 17.81 6.62
CA LEU A 322 -35.54 18.32 6.78
C LEU A 322 -35.29 19.48 5.81
N LEU A 323 -34.79 20.61 6.34
CA LEU A 323 -34.40 21.79 5.58
C LEU A 323 -32.91 22.01 5.77
N ILE A 324 -32.13 21.85 4.72
CA ILE A 324 -30.67 21.98 4.75
C ILE A 324 -30.29 23.28 4.06
N PRO A 325 -29.95 24.35 4.79
CA PRO A 325 -29.43 25.56 4.19
C PRO A 325 -28.01 25.29 3.67
N PHE A 326 -27.70 25.80 2.48
CA PHE A 326 -26.38 25.69 1.87
C PHE A 326 -26.06 26.95 1.06
N GLU A 327 -24.80 27.11 0.67
CA GLU A 327 -24.37 28.25 -0.12
C GLU A 327 -23.83 27.80 -1.49
N VAL A 328 -24.36 28.36 -2.56
CA VAL A 328 -23.76 28.22 -3.89
C VAL A 328 -22.72 29.32 -4.02
N ILE A 329 -21.46 28.92 -4.10
CA ILE A 329 -20.37 29.84 -4.35
C ILE A 329 -20.14 29.99 -5.84
N ALA A 330 -19.70 31.17 -6.26
CA ALA A 330 -19.18 31.34 -7.62
C ALA A 330 -18.07 30.30 -7.86
N PRO A 331 -17.91 29.80 -9.09
CA PRO A 331 -16.69 29.10 -9.45
C PRO A 331 -15.54 30.01 -9.04
N LEU A 332 -14.65 29.52 -8.17
CA LEU A 332 -13.36 30.18 -7.98
C LEU A 332 -12.77 30.37 -9.39
N PRO A 333 -12.13 31.52 -9.71
CA PRO A 333 -11.29 31.55 -10.90
C PRO A 333 -10.39 30.33 -10.80
N GLU A 334 -10.29 29.53 -11.86
CA GLU A 334 -9.44 28.35 -11.85
C GLU A 334 -8.08 28.77 -11.29
N ILE A 335 -7.82 28.38 -10.05
CA ILE A 335 -6.47 28.27 -9.55
C ILE A 335 -5.94 27.10 -10.35
N THR A 336 -5.37 27.43 -11.52
CA THR A 336 -4.56 26.51 -12.29
C THR A 336 -3.64 25.84 -11.27
N PRO A 337 -3.56 24.49 -11.24
CA PRO A 337 -2.49 23.82 -10.52
C PRO A 337 -1.16 24.53 -10.87
N PRO A 338 -0.18 24.57 -9.95
CA PRO A 338 1.06 25.28 -10.23
C PRO A 338 1.63 24.79 -11.56
N SER A 339 1.59 25.68 -12.56
CA SER A 339 2.20 25.44 -13.87
C SER A 339 3.65 25.10 -13.62
N THR A 340 4.08 23.92 -14.08
CA THR A 340 5.50 23.56 -14.06
C THR A 340 6.27 24.44 -15.04
N GLY A 341 5.62 24.81 -16.14
CA GLY A 341 6.09 25.82 -17.09
C GLY A 341 6.15 27.22 -16.50
N ARG A 342 7.31 27.87 -16.62
CA ARG A 342 7.55 29.24 -16.16
C ARG A 342 7.74 30.18 -17.37
N PRO A 343 7.16 31.39 -17.37
CA PRO A 343 7.44 32.38 -18.40
C PRO A 343 8.94 32.70 -18.43
N SER A 344 9.53 32.69 -19.62
CA SER A 344 10.93 33.03 -19.87
C SER A 344 11.03 34.06 -20.98
N LYS A 345 12.20 34.70 -21.15
CA LYS A 345 12.36 35.69 -22.20
C LYS A 345 12.28 35.01 -23.57
N GLY A 346 11.22 35.30 -24.30
CA GLY A 346 10.97 34.72 -25.62
C GLY A 346 10.29 33.35 -25.61
N GLY A 347 9.80 32.87 -24.46
CA GLY A 347 9.18 31.54 -24.40
C GLY A 347 8.61 31.13 -23.04
N VAL A 348 8.45 29.82 -22.88
CA VAL A 348 8.09 29.14 -21.62
C VAL A 348 9.15 28.07 -21.37
N SER A 349 9.60 27.93 -20.12
CA SER A 349 10.67 26.99 -19.76
C SER A 349 10.39 26.27 -18.44
N TRP A 350 10.88 25.04 -18.28
CA TRP A 350 10.77 24.30 -17.03
C TRP A 350 11.95 23.37 -16.78
N GLU A 351 12.30 23.25 -15.51
CA GLU A 351 13.20 22.23 -14.96
C GLU A 351 12.58 20.84 -15.15
N ALA A 352 13.37 19.88 -15.62
CA ALA A 352 12.84 18.56 -15.92
C ALA A 352 12.43 17.77 -14.66
N GLU A 353 13.04 18.04 -13.52
CA GLU A 353 12.67 17.45 -12.23
C GLU A 353 11.34 17.97 -11.67
N ASN A 354 10.83 19.09 -12.19
CA ASN A 354 9.60 19.74 -11.71
C ASN A 354 8.38 19.33 -12.55
N PHE A 355 8.01 18.05 -12.53
CA PHE A 355 6.78 17.55 -13.16
C PHE A 355 5.58 17.60 -12.20
N ALA A 356 4.37 17.71 -12.77
CA ALA A 356 3.11 17.80 -12.03
C ALA A 356 2.57 16.42 -11.61
N ALA A 357 2.86 15.38 -12.38
CA ALA A 357 2.46 14.00 -12.08
C ALA A 357 3.43 13.00 -12.72
N ARG A 358 3.36 11.75 -12.29
CA ARG A 358 4.14 10.64 -12.86
C ARG A 358 3.40 9.31 -12.78
N LYS A 359 3.79 8.36 -13.63
CA LYS A 359 3.47 6.93 -13.55
C LYS A 359 4.76 6.14 -13.62
N GLY A 360 4.85 5.08 -12.81
CA GLY A 360 6.03 4.21 -12.79
C GLY A 360 7.26 4.85 -12.13
N ASN A 361 8.37 4.13 -12.15
CA ASN A 361 9.60 4.49 -11.43
C ASN A 361 10.87 4.45 -12.30
N SER A 362 10.79 4.15 -13.60
CA SER A 362 11.99 4.15 -14.46
C SER A 362 12.54 5.55 -14.69
N ILE A 363 11.68 6.56 -14.86
CA ILE A 363 12.13 7.95 -14.88
C ILE A 363 12.39 8.41 -13.43
N GLN A 364 13.66 8.52 -13.08
CA GLN A 364 14.11 8.92 -11.75
C GLN A 364 14.51 10.39 -11.75
N VAL A 365 14.35 11.07 -10.61
CA VAL A 365 14.99 12.38 -10.37
C VAL A 365 16.36 12.12 -9.76
N LEU A 366 17.39 12.54 -10.48
CA LEU A 366 18.80 12.29 -10.18
C LEU A 366 19.51 13.63 -9.92
N LYS A 367 20.65 13.57 -9.24
CA LYS A 367 21.45 14.75 -8.90
C LYS A 367 22.91 14.55 -9.28
N PRO A 368 23.60 15.59 -9.76
CA PRO A 368 25.04 15.54 -9.92
C PRO A 368 25.75 15.61 -8.55
N PRO A 369 26.96 15.05 -8.42
CA PRO A 369 27.59 14.26 -9.46
C PRO A 369 27.02 12.83 -9.54
N LEU A 370 26.85 12.30 -10.75
CA LEU A 370 26.44 10.91 -10.99
C LEU A 370 27.50 10.19 -11.82
N ASP A 371 28.06 9.10 -11.29
CA ASP A 371 28.87 8.15 -12.05
C ASP A 371 27.95 7.12 -12.71
N THR A 372 28.08 6.96 -14.02
CA THR A 372 27.24 6.03 -14.81
C THR A 372 28.01 5.51 -16.02
N ALA A 373 27.36 4.70 -16.85
CA ALA A 373 27.94 4.16 -18.08
C ALA A 373 26.90 4.21 -19.21
N ASP A 374 27.38 4.35 -20.44
CA ASP A 374 26.54 4.22 -21.63
C ASP A 374 26.19 2.76 -21.93
N SER A 375 25.35 2.52 -22.95
CA SER A 375 24.92 1.18 -23.37
C SER A 375 26.08 0.25 -23.75
N ASP A 376 27.23 0.81 -24.14
CA ASP A 376 28.44 0.07 -24.50
C ASP A 376 29.32 -0.24 -23.27
N GLY A 377 28.90 0.19 -22.08
CA GLY A 377 29.59 -0.02 -20.81
C GLY A 377 30.72 0.98 -20.55
N LYS A 378 30.83 2.06 -21.34
CA LYS A 378 31.85 3.08 -21.15
C LYS A 378 31.42 4.04 -20.04
N ALA A 379 32.21 4.08 -18.98
CA ALA A 379 31.95 4.92 -17.82
C ALA A 379 32.14 6.43 -18.12
N TYR A 380 31.25 7.24 -17.58
CA TYR A 380 31.35 8.70 -17.58
C TYR A 380 30.69 9.30 -16.33
N ARG A 381 30.90 10.60 -16.09
CA ARG A 381 30.38 11.30 -14.92
C ARG A 381 29.60 12.54 -15.33
N ILE A 382 28.35 12.62 -14.88
CA ILE A 382 27.54 13.84 -14.99
C ILE A 382 27.91 14.73 -13.81
N THR A 383 28.57 15.86 -14.07
CA THR A 383 29.13 16.73 -13.02
C THR A 383 28.24 17.89 -12.60
N GLU A 384 27.30 18.29 -13.46
CA GLU A 384 26.39 19.41 -13.24
C GLU A 384 25.05 19.15 -13.92
N ALA A 385 24.05 19.95 -13.54
CA ALA A 385 22.74 20.03 -14.19
C ALA A 385 22.18 21.44 -13.93
N SER A 386 21.37 21.98 -14.84
CA SER A 386 20.90 23.37 -14.82
C SER A 386 20.26 23.79 -13.48
N GLY A 387 19.31 22.98 -12.98
CA GLY A 387 18.63 23.17 -11.69
C GLY A 387 19.29 22.44 -10.52
N GLY A 388 20.42 21.77 -10.75
CA GLY A 388 21.05 20.87 -9.77
C GLY A 388 20.37 19.49 -9.67
N ALA A 389 19.41 19.20 -10.54
CA ALA A 389 18.84 17.86 -10.74
C ALA A 389 18.50 17.65 -12.22
N PHE A 390 18.21 16.41 -12.57
CA PHE A 390 17.80 15.98 -13.91
C PHE A 390 16.95 14.72 -13.81
N ILE A 391 16.29 14.34 -14.90
CA ILE A 391 15.51 13.11 -14.98
C ILE A 391 16.12 12.11 -15.96
N GLY A 392 15.84 10.84 -15.74
CA GLY A 392 16.15 9.75 -16.67
C GLY A 392 16.27 8.42 -15.95
N ASN A 393 16.62 7.37 -16.69
CA ASN A 393 16.90 6.05 -16.13
C ASN A 393 18.35 5.69 -16.44
N PRO A 394 19.25 5.53 -15.46
CA PRO A 394 20.61 5.05 -15.75
C PRO A 394 20.59 3.64 -16.36
N ASN A 395 21.59 3.30 -17.16
CA ASN A 395 21.74 1.95 -17.68
C ASN A 395 21.84 0.92 -16.55
N GLY A 396 21.08 -0.18 -16.67
CA GLY A 396 20.89 -1.15 -15.60
C GLY A 396 19.92 -0.72 -14.49
N GLY A 397 19.21 0.40 -14.66
CA GLY A 397 18.20 0.91 -13.76
C GLY A 397 16.87 0.13 -13.78
N ALA A 398 15.86 0.66 -13.09
CA ALA A 398 14.56 0.00 -12.96
C ALA A 398 13.91 -0.21 -14.34
N ALA A 399 13.57 -1.46 -14.67
CA ALA A 399 12.76 -1.76 -15.82
C ALA A 399 11.30 -1.39 -15.53
N ASP A 400 10.65 -0.70 -16.46
CA ASP A 400 9.20 -0.58 -16.48
C ASP A 400 8.70 -1.15 -17.81
N SER A 401 7.88 -2.19 -17.71
CA SER A 401 7.27 -2.86 -18.86
C SER A 401 6.12 -2.07 -19.47
N ASP A 402 5.63 -1.02 -18.79
CA ASP A 402 4.34 -0.39 -19.09
C ASP A 402 4.43 1.14 -19.36
N GLY A 403 5.63 1.65 -19.67
CA GLY A 403 5.85 3.04 -20.10
C GLY A 403 5.76 4.07 -18.97
N SER A 404 6.70 4.02 -18.01
CA SER A 404 6.90 5.08 -17.01
C SER A 404 6.87 6.46 -17.68
N TRP A 405 6.18 7.42 -17.07
CA TRP A 405 6.13 8.78 -17.62
C TRP A 405 6.09 9.84 -16.54
N VAL A 406 6.53 11.04 -16.91
CA VAL A 406 6.35 12.28 -16.15
C VAL A 406 5.53 13.26 -16.98
N LYS A 407 4.64 14.00 -16.31
CA LYS A 407 3.72 14.96 -16.95
C LYS A 407 4.00 16.36 -16.46
N TYR A 408 4.14 17.28 -17.40
CA TYR A 408 4.27 18.72 -17.18
C TYR A 408 2.97 19.41 -17.53
N GLU A 409 2.65 20.47 -16.79
CA GLU A 409 1.54 21.37 -17.10
C GLU A 409 2.11 22.77 -17.35
N PHE A 410 1.73 23.38 -18.47
CA PHE A 410 2.23 24.71 -18.84
C PHE A 410 1.12 25.57 -19.44
N ASN A 411 1.25 26.88 -19.25
CA ASN A 411 0.34 27.86 -19.84
C ASN A 411 0.97 28.48 -21.07
N VAL A 412 0.26 28.38 -22.20
CA VAL A 412 0.57 29.05 -23.45
C VAL A 412 -0.06 30.45 -23.42
N PRO A 413 0.74 31.53 -23.41
CA PRO A 413 0.22 32.89 -23.32
C PRO A 413 -0.51 33.35 -24.58
N LYS A 414 -0.16 32.77 -25.74
CA LYS A 414 -0.71 33.12 -27.04
C LYS A 414 -0.77 31.87 -27.91
N GLY A 415 -1.95 31.62 -28.49
CA GLY A 415 -2.11 30.52 -29.45
C GLY A 415 -1.32 30.74 -30.73
N GLY A 416 -0.88 29.65 -31.35
CA GLY A 416 -0.07 29.61 -32.56
C GLY A 416 0.92 28.44 -32.55
N ASP A 417 1.90 28.49 -33.44
CA ASP A 417 2.92 27.45 -33.54
C ASP A 417 4.03 27.66 -32.50
N TRP A 418 4.29 26.61 -31.73
CA TRP A 418 5.33 26.55 -30.71
C TRP A 418 6.38 25.49 -31.08
N TYR A 419 7.63 25.81 -30.80
CA TYR A 419 8.80 24.99 -31.11
C TYR A 419 9.51 24.63 -29.81
N PHE A 420 9.61 23.33 -29.53
CA PHE A 420 10.08 22.79 -28.27
C PHE A 420 11.53 22.33 -28.35
N TRP A 421 12.21 22.47 -27.23
CA TRP A 421 13.60 22.10 -26.99
C TRP A 421 13.72 21.35 -25.68
N GLY A 422 14.58 20.34 -25.67
CA GLY A 422 14.94 19.55 -24.50
C GLY A 422 16.45 19.59 -24.35
N ARG A 423 16.95 19.85 -23.15
CA ARG A 423 18.38 19.81 -22.86
C ARG A 423 18.71 18.43 -22.30
N ALA A 424 19.49 17.67 -23.07
CA ALA A 424 19.68 16.25 -22.85
C ALA A 424 21.15 15.82 -22.86
N ILE A 425 21.41 14.67 -22.25
CA ILE A 425 22.59 13.84 -22.46
C ILE A 425 22.13 12.58 -23.19
N ALA A 426 22.80 12.25 -24.29
CA ALA A 426 22.47 11.13 -25.17
C ALA A 426 23.77 10.49 -25.67
N THR A 427 24.11 9.30 -25.18
CA THR A 427 25.49 8.78 -25.22
C THR A 427 25.77 7.75 -26.30
N THR A 428 24.75 7.09 -26.82
CA THR A 428 24.83 6.11 -27.90
C THR A 428 23.51 6.05 -28.64
N GLY A 429 23.44 5.35 -29.78
CA GLY A 429 22.18 5.17 -30.52
C GLY A 429 21.18 4.22 -29.84
N SER A 430 21.47 3.77 -28.62
CA SER A 430 20.57 3.02 -27.73
C SER A 430 20.23 3.79 -26.46
N ASP A 431 20.85 4.96 -26.28
CA ASP A 431 20.69 5.87 -25.15
C ASP A 431 20.42 7.28 -25.69
N ASP A 432 19.48 7.45 -26.62
CA ASP A 432 19.27 8.72 -27.33
C ASP A 432 17.83 9.21 -27.43
N SER A 433 16.88 8.71 -26.65
CA SER A 433 15.50 9.11 -26.86
C SER A 433 14.52 8.94 -25.69
N PHE A 434 13.42 9.70 -25.78
CA PHE A 434 12.22 9.54 -24.97
C PHE A 434 10.99 9.45 -25.90
N PHE A 435 9.90 8.85 -25.43
CA PHE A 435 8.59 9.06 -26.04
C PHE A 435 7.97 10.37 -25.50
N TRP A 436 7.12 11.02 -26.29
CA TRP A 436 6.42 12.24 -25.90
C TRP A 436 4.99 12.30 -26.41
N MET A 437 4.15 13.09 -25.73
CA MET A 437 2.77 13.36 -26.10
C MET A 437 2.35 14.74 -25.59
N ILE A 438 1.52 15.45 -26.36
CA ILE A 438 0.95 16.76 -26.01
C ILE A 438 -0.57 16.63 -25.89
N ASP A 439 -1.14 17.22 -24.83
CA ASP A 439 -2.59 17.31 -24.58
C ASP A 439 -3.39 15.99 -24.67
N GLY A 440 -2.72 14.85 -24.47
CA GLY A 440 -3.36 13.53 -24.42
C GLY A 440 -3.75 13.11 -23.00
N ALA A 441 -4.61 12.09 -22.89
CA ALA A 441 -4.99 11.55 -21.60
C ALA A 441 -3.86 10.70 -20.99
N ASP A 442 -3.76 10.64 -19.66
CA ASP A 442 -2.74 9.85 -18.95
C ASP A 442 -2.73 8.36 -19.34
N ALA A 443 -3.88 7.82 -19.77
CA ALA A 443 -4.02 6.43 -20.23
C ALA A 443 -3.44 6.17 -21.63
N ASP A 444 -3.21 7.24 -22.41
CA ASP A 444 -2.67 7.20 -23.76
C ASP A 444 -1.14 7.37 -23.78
N ALA A 445 -0.55 7.85 -22.68
CA ALA A 445 0.90 7.96 -22.49
C ALA A 445 1.54 6.57 -22.33
N ARG A 446 1.98 5.98 -23.45
CA ARG A 446 2.54 4.62 -23.55
C ARG A 446 3.89 4.64 -24.25
N ALA A 447 4.71 3.62 -23.98
CA ALA A 447 6.02 3.43 -24.61
C ALA A 447 5.89 2.86 -26.04
N GLU A 448 5.13 3.56 -26.88
CA GLU A 448 4.76 3.14 -28.24
C GLU A 448 4.89 4.34 -29.19
N ASP A 449 5.22 4.07 -30.45
CA ASP A 449 5.19 5.07 -31.51
C ASP A 449 3.89 4.90 -32.30
N ASN A 450 2.92 5.80 -32.07
CA ASN A 450 1.56 5.68 -32.59
C ASN A 450 0.92 7.06 -32.88
N ASP A 451 -0.41 7.13 -33.02
CA ASP A 451 -1.14 8.37 -33.31
C ASP A 451 -1.28 9.33 -32.12
N LYS A 452 -0.87 8.90 -30.92
CA LYS A 452 -0.93 9.67 -29.66
C LYS A 452 0.46 10.00 -29.11
N THR A 453 1.39 9.07 -29.19
CA THR A 453 2.75 9.17 -28.67
C THR A 453 3.77 9.07 -29.81
N ASN A 454 4.81 9.88 -29.75
CA ASN A 454 5.88 9.89 -30.75
C ASN A 454 7.26 9.87 -30.08
N ILE A 455 8.32 9.70 -30.86
CA ILE A 455 9.69 9.59 -30.36
C ILE A 455 10.41 10.93 -30.48
N TRP A 456 10.97 11.39 -29.36
CA TRP A 456 11.90 12.51 -29.28
C TRP A 456 13.32 11.94 -29.30
N ASP A 457 13.95 12.00 -30.46
CA ASP A 457 15.35 11.67 -30.68
C ASP A 457 16.28 12.81 -30.27
N PHE A 458 17.41 12.46 -29.66
CA PHE A 458 18.51 13.32 -29.24
C PHE A 458 19.81 12.97 -29.99
N ASN A 459 19.70 12.59 -31.27
CA ASN A 459 20.83 12.30 -32.15
C ASN A 459 20.80 13.23 -33.37
N GLU A 460 21.93 13.91 -33.61
CA GLU A 460 22.01 15.01 -34.59
C GLU A 460 23.19 14.88 -35.58
N GLN A 461 23.64 13.66 -35.87
CA GLN A 461 24.84 13.35 -36.66
C GLN A 461 25.08 14.25 -37.89
N ASN A 462 24.02 14.69 -38.59
CA ASN A 462 24.13 15.47 -39.84
C ASN A 462 23.63 16.92 -39.76
N ASN A 463 23.06 17.37 -38.63
CA ASN A 463 22.34 18.65 -38.57
C ASN A 463 22.59 19.49 -37.30
N CYS A 464 23.48 19.03 -36.41
CA CYS A 464 23.80 19.80 -35.20
C CYS A 464 24.65 21.04 -35.49
N PRO A 465 24.36 22.19 -34.87
CA PRO A 465 25.21 23.38 -34.91
C PRO A 465 26.66 23.16 -34.41
N LEU A 466 26.93 22.12 -33.61
CA LEU A 466 28.27 21.79 -33.09
C LEU A 466 28.98 20.68 -33.91
N GLY A 467 28.41 20.29 -35.06
CA GLY A 467 29.01 19.31 -35.98
C GLY A 467 28.91 17.85 -35.47
N PRO A 468 29.82 16.94 -35.91
CA PRO A 468 29.78 15.50 -35.58
C PRO A 468 29.82 15.19 -34.07
N ALA A 469 30.23 16.15 -33.25
CA ALA A 469 30.29 16.03 -31.80
C ALA A 469 28.91 15.91 -31.11
N CYS A 470 27.81 16.16 -31.84
CA CYS A 470 26.44 15.97 -31.34
C CYS A 470 25.81 14.65 -31.77
N ALA A 471 26.58 13.77 -32.42
CA ALA A 471 26.12 12.43 -32.75
C ALA A 471 25.70 11.71 -31.48
N PHE A 472 26.58 11.75 -30.47
CA PHE A 472 26.39 11.26 -29.12
C PHE A 472 27.31 12.04 -28.17
N SER A 473 26.81 12.48 -27.02
CA SER A 473 27.53 13.32 -26.09
C SER A 473 27.22 12.99 -24.63
N THR A 474 28.24 13.05 -23.79
CA THR A 474 28.12 13.05 -22.32
C THR A 474 27.91 14.45 -21.76
N ASN A 475 27.86 15.48 -22.62
CA ASN A 475 27.60 16.86 -22.24
C ASN A 475 26.13 17.21 -22.46
N TRP A 476 25.62 18.14 -21.66
CA TRP A 476 24.29 18.71 -21.86
C TRP A 476 24.23 19.50 -23.16
N LEU A 477 23.40 19.04 -24.10
CA LEU A 477 23.14 19.70 -25.38
C LEU A 477 21.65 19.96 -25.54
N TRP A 478 21.28 20.99 -26.29
CA TRP A 478 19.88 21.25 -26.60
C TRP A 478 19.48 20.56 -27.89
N PHE A 479 18.32 19.92 -27.88
CA PHE A 479 17.76 19.20 -29.00
C PHE A 479 16.35 19.69 -29.28
N ARG A 480 16.02 19.83 -30.56
CA ARG A 480 14.65 20.16 -30.99
C ARG A 480 13.74 18.96 -30.82
N LEU A 481 12.46 19.22 -30.57
CA LEU A 481 11.43 18.20 -30.63
C LEU A 481 11.40 17.55 -32.02
N SER A 482 11.42 16.22 -32.04
CA SER A 482 11.44 15.39 -33.23
C SER A 482 10.30 14.37 -33.21
N ALA A 483 10.05 13.74 -34.36
CA ALA A 483 9.02 12.72 -34.54
C ALA A 483 9.44 11.72 -35.63
N ARG A 484 9.22 10.42 -35.42
CA ARG A 484 9.60 9.34 -36.36
C ARG A 484 8.44 8.87 -37.26
N VAL A 485 7.22 8.71 -36.74
CA VAL A 485 6.05 8.26 -37.52
C VAL A 485 5.12 9.42 -37.90
N ALA A 486 4.56 9.34 -39.11
CA ALA A 486 3.46 10.18 -39.57
C ALA A 486 2.15 9.80 -38.86
N GLY A 487 1.89 10.45 -37.73
CA GLY A 487 0.57 10.57 -37.08
C GLY A 487 -0.03 11.97 -37.32
N PRO A 488 -0.92 12.50 -36.46
CA PRO A 488 -1.41 13.88 -36.56
C PRO A 488 -0.31 14.95 -36.37
N PHE A 489 0.93 14.53 -36.19
CA PHE A 489 2.10 15.37 -35.95
C PHE A 489 2.79 15.72 -37.28
N PRO A 490 3.18 16.98 -37.50
CA PRO A 490 3.93 17.36 -38.69
C PRO A 490 5.27 16.63 -38.72
N VAL A 491 5.43 15.70 -39.68
CA VAL A 491 6.72 15.04 -39.92
C VAL A 491 7.65 15.98 -40.68
N GLY A 492 8.91 16.05 -40.23
CA GLY A 492 10.01 16.50 -41.07
C GLY A 492 10.19 15.58 -42.29
N PRO A 493 11.02 15.96 -43.28
CA PRO A 493 11.24 15.14 -44.47
C PRO A 493 11.58 13.69 -44.09
N ALA A 494 10.86 12.76 -44.71
CA ALA A 494 10.75 11.35 -44.34
C ALA A 494 12.07 10.67 -43.93
N GLY A 495 12.06 9.99 -42.78
CA GLY A 495 12.78 8.73 -42.60
C GLY A 495 14.02 8.72 -41.71
N SER A 496 14.59 9.84 -41.31
CA SER A 496 15.66 9.84 -40.30
C SER A 496 16.09 11.27 -39.92
N GLY A 497 15.73 11.71 -38.72
CA GLY A 497 16.46 12.76 -38.02
C GLY A 497 15.76 14.09 -37.84
N ILE A 498 16.33 14.85 -36.91
CA ILE A 498 15.91 16.19 -36.51
C ILE A 498 16.18 17.18 -37.66
N ASP A 499 15.14 17.85 -38.19
CA ASP A 499 15.29 18.94 -39.14
C ASP A 499 15.38 20.31 -38.41
N TYR A 500 16.60 20.84 -38.30
CA TYR A 500 16.86 22.15 -37.73
C TYR A 500 16.43 23.32 -38.62
N ALA A 501 16.35 23.13 -39.93
CA ALA A 501 15.81 24.14 -40.83
C ALA A 501 14.29 24.21 -40.75
N ASN A 502 13.64 23.07 -40.50
CA ASN A 502 12.19 22.93 -40.42
C ASN A 502 11.77 22.23 -39.11
N PRO A 503 11.82 22.92 -37.96
CA PRO A 503 11.36 22.35 -36.71
C PRO A 503 9.87 22.03 -36.78
N ILE A 504 9.46 20.99 -36.06
CA ILE A 504 8.07 20.58 -35.93
C ILE A 504 7.29 21.68 -35.20
N PRO A 505 6.29 22.32 -35.84
CA PRO A 505 5.39 23.22 -35.14
C PRO A 505 4.36 22.43 -34.33
N LEU A 506 4.25 22.76 -33.04
CA LEU A 506 3.11 22.37 -32.22
C LEU A 506 2.11 23.53 -32.18
N THR A 507 1.00 23.41 -32.91
CA THR A 507 -0.05 24.43 -32.91
C THR A 507 -0.87 24.32 -31.63
N LEU A 508 -0.64 25.25 -30.70
CA LEU A 508 -1.29 25.29 -29.38
C LEU A 508 -2.25 26.47 -29.29
N THR A 509 -3.32 26.33 -28.51
CA THR A 509 -4.22 27.44 -28.17
C THR A 509 -3.63 28.30 -27.05
N ALA A 510 -4.17 29.49 -26.79
CA ALA A 510 -3.86 30.18 -25.54
C ALA A 510 -4.55 29.44 -24.38
N GLY A 511 -3.84 29.19 -23.29
CA GLY A 511 -4.39 28.48 -22.13
C GLY A 511 -3.49 27.34 -21.63
N LYS A 512 -4.09 26.42 -20.87
CA LYS A 512 -3.39 25.32 -20.24
C LYS A 512 -3.16 24.17 -21.22
N HIS A 513 -1.95 23.62 -21.20
CA HIS A 513 -1.51 22.49 -22.01
C HIS A 513 -0.70 21.51 -21.16
N THR A 514 -0.54 20.28 -21.65
CA THR A 514 0.27 19.24 -21.00
C THR A 514 1.28 18.63 -21.93
N LEU A 515 2.46 18.28 -21.39
CA LEU A 515 3.48 17.49 -22.06
C LEU A 515 3.76 16.25 -21.21
N HIS A 516 3.64 15.07 -21.80
CA HIS A 516 4.16 13.83 -21.23
C HIS A 516 5.52 13.53 -21.82
N VAL A 517 6.47 13.16 -20.96
CA VAL A 517 7.74 12.53 -21.34
C VAL A 517 7.72 11.12 -20.78
N ILE A 518 7.85 10.16 -21.66
CA ILE A 518 7.62 8.73 -21.40
C ILE A 518 8.95 8.00 -21.66
N ASN A 519 9.31 7.10 -20.74
CA ASN A 519 10.56 6.36 -20.77
C ASN A 519 10.63 5.51 -22.04
N ARG A 520 11.73 5.64 -22.78
CA ARG A 520 12.03 4.78 -23.93
C ARG A 520 13.32 4.02 -23.68
N GLU A 521 14.41 4.75 -23.51
CA GLU A 521 15.75 4.19 -23.31
C GLU A 521 16.28 4.52 -21.92
N SER A 522 17.18 3.64 -21.44
CA SER A 522 18.03 3.96 -20.30
C SER A 522 19.28 4.69 -20.82
N GLY A 523 20.03 5.37 -19.96
CA GLY A 523 21.21 6.13 -20.35
C GLY A 523 20.94 7.52 -20.95
N THR A 524 19.69 7.84 -21.33
CA THR A 524 19.29 9.19 -21.75
C THR A 524 18.79 10.02 -20.56
N PHE A 525 19.25 11.27 -20.47
CA PHE A 525 18.88 12.18 -19.38
C PHE A 525 18.39 13.53 -19.90
N LEU A 526 17.47 14.17 -19.18
CA LEU A 526 16.94 15.51 -19.45
C LEU A 526 17.05 16.39 -18.21
N ASP A 527 17.56 17.62 -18.32
CA ASP A 527 17.60 18.57 -17.19
C ASP A 527 16.73 19.82 -17.41
N TRP A 528 16.34 20.12 -18.65
CA TRP A 528 15.55 21.32 -18.93
C TRP A 528 14.71 21.22 -20.22
N PHE A 529 13.61 21.96 -20.25
CA PHE A 529 12.78 22.16 -21.44
C PHE A 529 12.54 23.65 -21.72
N PHE A 530 12.46 24.00 -23.00
CA PHE A 530 12.16 25.36 -23.46
C PHE A 530 11.25 25.32 -24.70
N ALA A 531 10.24 26.17 -24.73
CA ALA A 531 9.34 26.31 -25.87
C ALA A 531 9.24 27.78 -26.28
N THR A 532 9.24 28.06 -27.59
CA THR A 532 9.16 29.41 -28.15
C THR A 532 8.30 29.45 -29.40
N MET A 533 7.75 30.62 -29.75
CA MET A 533 7.09 30.86 -31.04
C MET A 533 8.09 31.28 -32.13
N ASP A 534 9.36 31.52 -31.78
CA ASP A 534 10.40 31.86 -32.76
C ASP A 534 10.96 30.60 -33.42
N LYS A 535 10.49 30.31 -34.64
CA LYS A 535 10.97 29.20 -35.48
C LYS A 535 12.49 29.21 -35.69
N THR A 536 13.08 30.41 -35.71
CA THR A 536 14.50 30.62 -36.01
C THR A 536 15.40 30.55 -34.80
N PHE A 537 14.83 30.53 -33.59
CA PHE A 537 15.57 30.38 -32.35
C PHE A 537 16.39 29.10 -32.35
N ASP A 538 17.60 29.15 -31.81
CA ASP A 538 18.53 28.02 -31.70
C ASP A 538 19.19 28.05 -30.32
N ALA A 539 18.78 27.14 -29.44
CA ALA A 539 19.22 27.08 -28.05
C ALA A 539 20.72 26.77 -27.91
N ASN A 540 21.34 26.14 -28.92
CA ASN A 540 22.77 25.86 -28.93
C ASN A 540 23.61 27.07 -29.34
N LYS A 541 23.03 28.04 -30.05
CA LYS A 541 23.70 29.30 -30.43
C LYS A 541 23.42 30.43 -29.44
N THR A 542 22.21 30.48 -28.92
CA THR A 542 21.77 31.47 -27.95
C THR A 542 21.06 30.74 -26.83
N ALA A 543 21.74 30.60 -25.69
CA ALA A 543 21.15 29.94 -24.54
C ALA A 543 19.83 30.64 -24.14
N PRO A 544 18.72 29.89 -23.95
CA PRO A 544 17.47 30.47 -23.50
C PRO A 544 17.65 31.13 -22.12
N ASP A 545 16.98 32.25 -21.88
CA ASP A 545 16.99 32.86 -20.54
C ASP A 545 16.06 32.07 -19.62
N LEU A 546 16.65 31.14 -18.88
CA LEU A 546 15.93 30.20 -18.02
C LEU A 546 15.33 30.85 -16.75
N ARG A 547 15.56 32.15 -16.56
CA ARG A 547 15.00 32.90 -15.43
C ARG A 547 13.53 33.22 -15.66
N THR A 548 12.74 33.16 -14.60
CA THR A 548 11.34 33.59 -14.61
C THR A 548 11.25 35.06 -15.00
N VAL A 549 10.58 35.36 -16.10
CA VAL A 549 10.16 36.73 -16.41
C VAL A 549 8.96 37.03 -15.52
N GLU A 550 9.05 38.07 -14.70
CA GLU A 550 7.86 38.56 -14.02
C GLU A 550 6.81 38.95 -15.06
N MET A 551 5.59 38.41 -14.93
CA MET A 551 4.50 38.81 -15.80
C MET A 551 4.35 40.33 -15.78
N GLN A 552 4.41 40.94 -16.95
CA GLN A 552 4.20 42.37 -17.13
C GLN A 552 2.84 42.75 -16.49
N GLY A 553 2.88 43.53 -15.40
CA GLY A 553 1.69 43.87 -14.59
C GLY A 553 1.72 43.40 -13.13
N LYS A 554 2.75 42.69 -12.67
CA LYS A 554 2.91 42.27 -11.25
C LYS A 554 3.78 43.17 -10.37
N LEU A 555 4.10 44.39 -10.80
CA LEU A 555 4.58 45.41 -9.87
C LEU A 555 3.43 45.81 -8.94
N ALA A 556 3.36 45.18 -7.77
CA ALA A 556 2.48 45.60 -6.66
C ALA A 556 2.80 47.03 -6.16
N ALA A 557 3.88 47.64 -6.66
CA ALA A 557 4.14 49.06 -6.55
C ALA A 557 3.97 49.71 -7.92
N THR A 558 2.84 50.39 -8.13
CA THR A 558 2.75 51.35 -9.24
C THR A 558 3.85 52.41 -9.06
N TRP A 559 4.45 52.91 -10.15
CA TRP A 559 5.45 53.99 -10.09
C TRP A 559 4.97 55.24 -9.30
N GLY A 560 3.65 55.39 -9.09
CA GLY A 560 3.06 56.40 -8.20
C GLY A 560 3.35 56.18 -6.71
N GLN A 561 3.44 54.94 -6.23
CA GLN A 561 3.69 54.61 -4.81
C GLN A 561 5.16 54.82 -4.40
N LEU A 562 6.11 54.71 -5.35
CA LEU A 562 7.53 54.98 -5.09
C LEU A 562 7.89 56.47 -5.07
N LYS A 563 7.03 57.35 -5.63
CA LYS A 563 7.27 58.80 -5.63
C LYS A 563 6.89 59.51 -4.33
N TRP A 564 6.16 58.86 -3.43
CA TRP A 564 5.78 59.44 -2.13
C TRP A 564 6.72 59.03 -0.98
N ALA A 565 7.77 58.26 -1.29
CA ALA A 565 8.81 57.86 -0.33
C ALA A 565 10.10 58.71 -0.44
N ARG A 566 9.99 59.97 -0.87
CA ARG A 566 11.05 60.98 -0.75
C ARG A 566 10.51 62.29 -0.22
#